data_AF-A0A919ZF53-F1
#
_entry.id   AF-A0A919ZF53-F1
#
_cell.length_a   1.000
_cell.length_b   1.000
_cell.length_c   1.000
_cell.angle_alpha   90.00
_cell.angle_beta   90.00
_cell.angle_gamma   90.00
#
_symmetry.space_group_name_H-M   'P 1'
#
loop_
_entity.id
_entity.type
_entity.pdbx_description
1 polymer ?
#
loop_
_entity_poly.entity_id
_entity_poly.type
_entity_poly.pdbx_seq_one_letter_code
_entity_poly.pdbx_strand_id
1 'polypeptide(L)'
;MDFGDGIPRHPAQLYEIAFLLLLGVLVVKARQGKLALYKGAPEGALFQTFMAGYLLFRLVIDFIKPTLHPYLGLNNVQVACLLGLVYYSFLVRRWAFAKPLEGKESHA
;
A
#
# COMPACT_ATOMS: atom_id res chain seq x y z
N MET A 1 11.41 21.18 -2.44
CA MET A 1 11.00 22.36 -3.24
C MET A 1 11.36 23.55 -2.39
N ASP A 2 12.37 24.31 -2.82
CA ASP A 2 12.78 25.52 -2.14
C ASP A 2 11.71 26.58 -2.36
N PHE A 3 11.05 26.97 -1.27
CA PHE A 3 10.16 28.13 -1.21
C PHE A 3 10.96 29.44 -1.10
N GLY A 4 12.14 29.54 -1.73
CA GLY A 4 12.96 30.75 -1.69
C GLY A 4 13.64 31.07 -0.35
N ASP A 5 13.57 30.18 0.65
CA ASP A 5 14.12 30.39 2.00
C ASP A 5 15.47 29.69 2.28
N GLY A 6 16.08 29.02 1.30
CA GLY A 6 17.40 28.39 1.45
C GLY A 6 17.48 27.21 2.44
N ILE A 7 16.33 26.65 2.86
CA ILE A 7 16.27 25.48 3.75
C ILE A 7 15.78 24.26 2.95
N PRO A 8 16.58 23.17 2.85
CA PRO A 8 16.19 21.96 2.15
C PRO A 8 15.05 21.25 2.90
N ARG A 9 13.81 21.63 2.60
CA ARG A 9 12.61 20.95 3.11
C ARG A 9 12.27 19.81 2.15
N HIS A 10 12.33 18.56 2.64
CA HIS A 10 11.92 17.37 1.89
C HIS A 10 10.49 17.58 1.35
N PRO A 11 10.28 17.57 0.02
CA PRO A 11 8.97 17.80 -0.57
C PRO A 11 8.13 16.52 -0.42
N ALA A 12 7.58 16.29 0.77
CA ALA A 12 6.69 15.16 1.08
C ALA A 12 5.58 14.99 0.01
N GLN A 13 5.06 16.10 -0.50
CA GLN A 13 4.06 16.12 -1.58
C GLN A 13 4.54 15.52 -2.90
N LEU A 14 5.83 15.64 -3.25
CA LEU A 14 6.35 15.01 -4.47
C LEU A 14 6.39 13.49 -4.33
N TYR A 15 6.77 13.00 -3.15
CA TYR A 15 6.75 11.57 -2.83
C TYR A 15 5.31 11.03 -2.80
N GLU A 16 4.36 11.80 -2.25
CA GLU A 16 2.93 11.47 -2.26
C GLU A 16 2.42 11.27 -3.68
N ILE A 17 2.64 12.25 -4.56
CA ILE A 17 2.16 12.20 -5.93
C ILE A 17 2.86 11.08 -6.71
N ALA A 18 4.19 10.93 -6.59
CA ALA A 18 4.93 9.87 -7.27
C ALA A 18 4.47 8.47 -6.83
N PHE A 19 4.26 8.27 -5.53
CA PHE A 19 3.79 7.01 -4.99
C PHE A 19 2.34 6.71 -5.41
N LEU A 20 1.45 7.69 -5.34
CA LEU A 20 0.06 7.54 -5.77
C LEU A 20 -0.04 7.23 -7.28
N LEU A 21 0.78 7.86 -8.11
CA LEU A 21 0.87 7.55 -9.54
C LEU A 21 1.36 6.12 -9.77
N LEU A 22 2.41 5.69 -9.06
CA LEU A 22 2.93 4.33 -9.18
C LEU A 22 1.89 3.29 -8.74
N LEU A 23 1.21 3.51 -7.61
CA LEU A 23 0.15 2.66 -7.09
C LEU A 23 -1.06 2.63 -8.05
N GLY A 24 -1.45 3.79 -8.60
CA GLY A 24 -2.52 3.90 -9.59
C GLY A 24 -2.20 3.12 -10.87
N VAL A 25 -0.98 3.23 -11.39
CA VAL A 25 -0.53 2.45 -12.57
C VAL A 25 -0.56 0.95 -12.28
N LEU A 26 -0.12 0.51 -11.09
CA LEU A 26 -0.19 -0.89 -10.68
C LEU A 26 -1.63 -1.41 -10.63
N VAL A 27 -2.55 -0.66 -10.02
CA VAL A 27 -3.98 -1.00 -9.96
C VAL A 27 -4.60 -1.05 -11.35
N VAL A 28 -4.30 -0.10 -12.24
CA VAL A 28 -4.80 -0.09 -13.62
C VAL A 28 -4.26 -1.30 -14.39
N LYS A 29 -2.96 -1.60 -14.30
CA LYS A 29 -2.36 -2.78 -14.95
C LYS A 29 -2.93 -4.09 -14.42
N ALA A 30 -3.19 -4.18 -13.11
CA ALA A 30 -3.82 -5.32 -12.49
C ALA A 30 -5.27 -5.49 -12.97
N ARG A 31 -6.06 -4.40 -13.04
CA ARG A 31 -7.43 -4.40 -13.58
C ARG A 31 -7.48 -4.77 -15.07
N GLN A 32 -6.49 -4.37 -15.85
CA GLN A 32 -6.35 -4.76 -17.27
C GLN A 32 -5.96 -6.23 -17.47
N GLY A 33 -5.83 -7.03 -16.41
CA GLY A 33 -5.44 -8.44 -16.48
C GLY A 33 -4.00 -8.67 -16.95
N LYS A 34 -3.18 -7.61 -17.00
CA LYS A 34 -1.76 -7.69 -17.41
C LYS A 34 -0.87 -8.26 -16.31
N LEU A 35 -1.37 -8.32 -15.08
CA LEU A 35 -0.66 -8.90 -13.95
C LEU A 35 -1.19 -10.32 -13.67
N ALA A 36 -0.34 -11.32 -13.92
CA ALA A 36 -0.70 -12.73 -13.71
C ALA A 36 -1.14 -13.01 -12.26
N LEU A 37 -0.63 -12.25 -11.29
CA LEU A 37 -0.97 -12.35 -9.87
C LEU A 37 -2.45 -12.05 -9.56
N TYR A 38 -3.15 -11.34 -10.44
CA TYR A 38 -4.57 -10.98 -10.26
C TYR A 38 -5.53 -11.86 -11.06
N LYS A 39 -5.01 -12.83 -11.83
CA LYS A 39 -5.84 -13.81 -12.54
C LYS A 39 -6.46 -14.75 -11.51
N GLY A 40 -7.75 -14.58 -11.24
CA GLY A 40 -8.48 -15.33 -10.21
C GLY A 40 -8.51 -14.66 -8.83
N ALA A 41 -8.08 -13.39 -8.72
CA ALA A 41 -8.19 -12.65 -7.48
C ALA A 41 -9.67 -12.31 -7.15
N PRO A 42 -10.06 -12.37 -5.87
CA PRO A 42 -11.43 -12.06 -5.45
C PRO A 42 -11.78 -10.58 -5.65
N GLU A 43 -13.07 -10.28 -5.75
CA GLU A 43 -13.56 -8.91 -5.76
C GLU A 43 -13.08 -8.17 -4.50
N GLY A 44 -12.38 -7.06 -4.68
CA GLY A 44 -11.73 -6.30 -3.59
C GLY A 44 -10.23 -6.50 -3.45
N ALA A 45 -9.60 -7.45 -4.16
CA ALA A 45 -8.14 -7.64 -4.15
C ALA A 45 -7.37 -6.37 -4.55
N LEU A 46 -7.87 -5.63 -5.54
CA LEU A 46 -7.29 -4.35 -5.98
C LEU A 46 -7.33 -3.29 -4.86
N PHE A 47 -8.45 -3.23 -4.11
CA PHE A 47 -8.60 -2.30 -2.99
C PHE A 47 -7.68 -2.66 -1.84
N GLN A 48 -7.52 -3.95 -1.53
CA GLN A 48 -6.62 -4.42 -0.49
C GLN A 48 -5.15 -4.09 -0.81
N THR A 49 -4.71 -4.29 -2.06
CA THR A 49 -3.35 -3.90 -2.48
C THR A 49 -3.16 -2.39 -2.46
N PHE A 50 -4.17 -1.63 -2.86
CA PHE A 50 -4.14 -0.16 -2.75
C PHE A 50 -4.00 0.28 -1.29
N MET A 51 -4.77 -0.30 -0.37
CA MET A 51 -4.68 -0.02 1.07
C MET A 51 -3.33 -0.42 1.66
N ALA A 52 -2.79 -1.59 1.31
CA ALA A 52 -1.47 -2.03 1.75
C ALA A 52 -0.37 -1.05 1.30
N GLY A 53 -0.38 -0.65 0.03
CA GLY A 53 0.55 0.34 -0.49
C GLY A 53 0.40 1.70 0.19
N TYR A 54 -0.82 2.18 0.36
CA TYR A 54 -1.09 3.45 1.03
C TYR A 54 -0.58 3.49 2.47
N LEU A 55 -0.78 2.41 3.24
CA LEU A 55 -0.29 2.30 4.63
C LEU A 55 1.24 2.21 4.70
N LEU A 56 1.88 1.48 3.77
CA LEU A 56 3.34 1.45 3.66
C LEU A 56 3.88 2.85 3.41
N PHE A 57 3.27 3.57 2.48
CA PHE A 57 3.64 4.95 2.17
C PHE A 57 3.42 5.89 3.36
N ARG A 58 2.30 5.73 4.08
CA ARG A 58 2.02 6.48 5.32
C ARG A 58 3.12 6.27 6.35
N LEU A 59 3.59 5.03 6.52
CA LEU A 59 4.70 4.69 7.40
C LEU A 59 6.03 5.29 6.93
N VAL A 60 6.31 5.26 5.63
CA VAL A 60 7.53 5.87 5.04
C VAL A 60 7.53 7.40 5.21
N ILE A 61 6.39 8.08 5.00
CA ILE A 61 6.29 9.53 5.22
C ILE A 61 6.42 9.90 6.69
N ASP A 62 5.82 9.10 7.58
CA ASP A 62 5.96 9.30 9.04
C ASP A 62 7.40 9.07 9.50
N PHE A 63 8.17 8.24 8.79
CA PHE A 63 9.60 8.04 9.02
C PHE A 63 10.48 9.16 8.42
N ILE A 64 10.08 9.71 7.26
CA ILE A 64 10.79 10.81 6.57
C ILE A 64 10.60 12.14 7.29
N LYS A 65 9.44 12.39 7.92
CA LYS A 65 9.28 13.54 8.80
C LYS A 65 9.94 13.21 10.14
N PRO A 66 10.97 13.95 10.59
CA PRO A 66 11.43 13.87 11.96
C PRO A 66 10.38 14.56 12.84
N THR A 67 9.34 13.83 13.24
CA THR A 67 8.37 14.34 14.22
C THR A 67 9.11 14.51 15.56
N LEU A 68 9.17 15.75 16.06
CA LEU A 68 9.57 16.04 17.44
C LEU A 68 8.68 15.19 18.36
N HIS A 69 9.31 14.36 19.19
CA HIS A 69 8.65 13.40 20.07
C HIS A 69 8.07 14.13 21.31
N PRO A 70 6.74 14.14 21.55
CA PRO A 70 6.20 14.57 22.83
C PRO A 70 6.07 13.39 23.81
N TYR A 71 6.04 12.13 23.32
CA TYR A 71 5.86 10.94 24.14
C TYR A 71 6.71 9.76 23.62
N LEU A 72 7.70 9.34 24.41
CA LEU A 72 8.16 7.94 24.53
C LEU A 72 8.49 7.15 23.24
N GLY A 73 9.14 7.77 22.26
CA GLY A 73 9.88 7.02 21.21
C GLY A 73 9.05 6.22 20.20
N LEU A 74 7.72 6.19 20.30
CA LEU A 74 6.82 5.46 19.40
C LEU A 74 5.50 6.23 19.22
N ASN A 75 5.20 6.58 17.97
CA ASN A 75 3.98 7.30 17.63
C ASN A 75 2.80 6.32 17.47
N ASN A 76 1.63 6.60 18.04
CA ASN A 76 0.42 5.77 17.86
C ASN A 76 0.09 5.55 16.38
N VAL A 77 0.41 6.55 15.55
CA VAL A 77 0.27 6.48 14.09
C VAL A 77 1.17 5.41 13.48
N GLN A 78 2.41 5.24 13.97
CA GLN A 78 3.34 4.23 13.47
C GLN A 78 2.84 2.82 13.79
N VAL A 79 2.36 2.59 15.01
CA VAL A 79 1.81 1.29 15.41
C VAL A 79 0.55 0.96 14.61
N ALA A 80 -0.37 1.92 14.44
CA ALA A 80 -1.56 1.74 13.62
C ALA A 80 -1.22 1.43 12.15
N CYS A 81 -0.24 2.13 11.57
CA CYS A 81 0.22 1.87 10.22
C CYS A 81 0.89 0.50 10.08
N LEU A 82 1.72 0.10 11.06
CA LEU A 82 2.40 -1.19 11.07
C LEU A 82 1.40 -2.35 11.16
N LEU A 83 0.45 -2.28 12.10
CA LEU A 83 -0.59 -3.30 12.27
C LEU A 83 -1.47 -3.40 11.02
N GLY A 84 -1.90 -2.26 10.47
CA GLY A 84 -2.66 -2.23 9.23
C GLY A 84 -1.89 -2.84 8.06
N LEU A 85 -0.61 -2.49 7.91
CA LEU A 85 0.25 -3.02 6.86
C LEU A 85 0.40 -4.54 6.98
N VAL A 86 0.64 -5.07 8.18
CA VAL A 86 0.75 -6.51 8.41
C VAL A 86 -0.56 -7.22 8.06
N TYR A 87 -1.70 -6.68 8.52
CA TYR A 87 -3.02 -7.24 8.25
C TYR A 87 -3.35 -7.29 6.75
N TYR A 88 -3.19 -6.17 6.05
CA TYR A 88 -3.48 -6.12 4.61
C TYR A 88 -2.46 -6.91 3.79
N SER A 89 -1.18 -6.92 4.17
CA SER A 89 -0.17 -7.75 3.49
C SER A 89 -0.46 -9.24 3.64
N PHE A 90 -0.91 -9.67 4.82
CA PHE A 90 -1.34 -11.04 5.06
C PHE A 90 -2.57 -11.39 4.22
N LEU A 91 -3.55 -10.48 4.15
CA LEU A 91 -4.76 -10.67 3.35
C LEU A 91 -4.44 -10.77 1.85
N VAL A 92 -3.58 -9.88 1.35
CA VAL A 92 -3.07 -9.92 -0.03
C VAL A 92 -2.36 -11.23 -0.32
N ARG A 93 -1.48 -11.67 0.59
CA ARG A 93 -0.78 -12.94 0.46
C ARG A 93 -1.73 -14.13 0.46
N ARG A 94 -2.79 -14.09 1.26
CA ARG A 94 -3.76 -15.18 1.34
C ARG A 94 -4.45 -15.46 0.02
N TRP A 95 -4.88 -14.43 -0.72
CA TRP A 95 -5.50 -14.65 -2.04
C TRP A 95 -4.50 -14.74 -3.18
N ALA A 96 -3.34 -14.06 -3.10
CA ALA A 96 -2.30 -14.19 -4.12
C ALA A 96 -1.69 -15.59 -4.17
N PHE A 97 -1.65 -16.31 -3.04
CA PHE A 97 -1.20 -17.69 -2.94
C PHE A 97 -2.35 -18.71 -2.90
N ALA A 98 -3.61 -18.26 -2.87
CA ALA A 98 -4.72 -19.16 -3.05
C ALA A 98 -4.69 -19.64 -4.50
N LYS A 99 -4.38 -20.93 -4.70
CA LYS A 99 -4.52 -21.55 -6.03
C LYS A 99 -5.95 -21.30 -6.54
N PRO A 100 -6.13 -21.04 -7.86
CA PRO A 100 -7.44 -21.06 -8.45
C PRO A 100 -8.07 -22.41 -8.08
N LEU A 101 -9.27 -22.39 -7.51
CA LEU A 101 -10.02 -23.61 -7.25
C LEU A 101 -10.28 -24.25 -8.62
N GLU A 102 -9.44 -25.22 -8.96
CA GLU A 102 -9.63 -26.11 -10.09
C GLU A 102 -10.96 -26.82 -9.87
N GLY A 103 -11.83 -26.70 -10.88
CA GLY A 103 -13.08 -27.44 -11.07
C GLY A 103 -13.75 -28.03 -9.84
N LYS A 104 -14.75 -27.34 -9.29
CA LYS A 104 -15.98 -28.06 -8.95
C LYS A 104 -16.88 -28.06 -10.19
N GLU A 105 -16.56 -28.95 -11.11
CA GLU A 105 -17.50 -29.47 -12.10
C GLU A 105 -18.77 -29.89 -11.33
N SER A 106 -19.91 -29.28 -11.66
CA SER A 106 -20.94 -29.95 -12.46
C SER A 106 -21.20 -31.37 -11.94
N HIS A 107 -22.04 -31.51 -10.93
CA HIS A 107 -22.89 -32.68 -10.68
C HIS A 107 -23.77 -32.40 -9.46
N ALA A 108 -24.95 -31.82 -9.70
CA ALA A 108 -26.17 -32.02 -8.93
C ALA A 108 -27.36 -31.66 -9.83
#